data_AF-A0A3E2YIH6-F1
#
_entry.id   AF-A0A3E2YIH6-F1
#
_cell.length_a   1.000
_cell.length_b   1.000
_cell.length_c   1.000
_cell.angle_alpha   90.00
_cell.angle_beta   90.00
_cell.angle_gamma   90.00
#
_symmetry.space_group_name_H-M   'P 1'
#
loop_
_entity.id
_entity.type
_entity.pdbx_description
1 polymer ?
#
loop_
_entity_poly.entity_id
_entity_poly.type
_entity_poly.pdbx_seq_one_letter_code
_entity_poly.pdbx_strand_id
1 'polypeptide(L)'
;MATTIRTRTAVTALSTAEQAFSLLTCEPAPLVFDARPVPGLPDTTMPLDELRTLLMFNRYDSDTTDELWRQLAHHARHWGPAWVVGAIGVALPALTHLECRLRGGRWRRRR
;
A
#
# COMPACT_ATOMS: atom_id res chain seq x y z
N MET A 1 -4.51 20.28 29.64
CA MET A 1 -3.21 19.58 29.43
C MET A 1 -3.46 18.46 28.44
N ALA A 2 -3.06 18.62 27.17
CA ALA A 2 -3.27 17.64 26.12
C ALA A 2 -1.89 17.16 25.62
N THR A 3 -1.58 15.88 25.83
CA THR A 3 -0.33 15.28 25.39
C THR A 3 -0.46 14.91 23.92
N THR A 4 -0.04 15.81 23.04
CA THR A 4 0.03 15.53 21.60
C THR A 4 1.21 14.60 21.34
N ILE A 5 0.95 13.30 21.20
CA ILE A 5 1.93 12.34 20.70
C ILE A 5 2.16 12.66 19.22
N ARG A 6 3.11 13.55 18.94
CA ARG A 6 3.55 13.83 17.58
C ARG A 6 4.51 12.72 17.18
N THR A 7 3.98 11.65 16.59
CA THR A 7 4.77 10.63 15.90
C THR A 7 5.62 11.34 14.85
N ARG A 8 6.90 11.54 15.18
CA ARG A 8 7.87 12.13 14.25
C ARG A 8 8.20 11.04 13.23
N THR A 9 7.42 10.96 12.16
CA THR A 9 7.78 10.21 10.97
C THR A 9 9.14 10.72 10.52
N ALA A 10 10.19 9.91 10.72
CA ALA A 10 11.48 10.19 10.14
C ALA A 10 11.27 10.29 8.62
N VAL A 11 11.84 11.31 7.98
CA VAL A 11 11.81 11.45 6.52
C VAL A 11 12.66 10.32 5.94
N THR A 12 12.00 9.18 5.69
CA THR A 12 12.54 8.02 5.01
C THR A 12 11.96 7.97 3.60
N ALA A 13 12.65 7.29 2.68
CA ALA A 13 12.13 7.06 1.33
C ALA A 13 10.70 6.49 1.34
N LEU A 14 10.39 5.65 2.34
CA LEU A 14 9.07 5.08 2.59
C LEU A 14 8.02 6.16 2.93
N SER A 15 8.33 7.06 3.87
CA SER A 15 7.43 8.16 4.25
C SER A 15 7.22 9.19 3.13
N THR A 16 8.24 9.40 2.28
CA THR A 16 8.15 10.27 1.11
C THR A 16 7.26 9.64 0.03
N ALA A 17 7.39 8.34 -0.20
CA ALA A 17 6.50 7.61 -1.10
C ALA A 17 5.05 7.63 -0.61
N GLU A 18 4.83 7.53 0.72
CA GLU A 18 3.50 7.62 1.31
C GLU A 18 2.87 9.00 1.13
N GLN A 19 3.64 10.08 1.31
CA GLN A 19 3.16 11.43 1.04
C GLN A 19 2.88 11.66 -0.45
N ALA A 20 3.75 11.18 -1.35
CA ALA A 20 3.51 11.27 -2.79
C ALA A 20 2.25 10.49 -3.21
N PHE A 21 2.03 9.30 -2.61
CA PHE A 21 0.81 8.54 -2.81
C PHE A 21 -0.41 9.33 -2.33
N SER A 22 -0.39 9.86 -1.11
CA SER A 22 -1.50 10.65 -0.55
C SER A 22 -1.82 11.89 -1.38
N LEU A 23 -0.82 12.51 -2.02
CA LEU A 23 -1.02 13.63 -2.93
C LEU A 23 -1.65 13.20 -4.27
N LEU A 24 -1.38 11.98 -4.73
CA LEU A 24 -1.95 11.40 -5.96
C LEU A 24 -3.34 10.80 -5.77
N THR A 25 -3.70 10.38 -4.56
CA THR A 25 -5.06 9.95 -4.21
C THR A 25 -5.94 11.09 -3.71
N CYS A 26 -5.39 12.28 -3.48
CA CYS A 26 -6.18 13.47 -3.16
C CYS A 26 -6.94 13.96 -4.41
N GLU A 27 -8.19 14.40 -4.22
CA GLU A 27 -9.01 15.09 -5.23
C GLU A 27 -8.19 16.20 -5.93
N PRO A 28 -8.29 16.36 -7.26
CA PRO A 28 -9.47 16.07 -8.08
C PRO A 28 -9.35 14.90 -9.07
N ALA A 29 -8.32 14.05 -8.96
CA ALA A 29 -8.12 12.92 -9.88
C ALA A 29 -7.60 11.68 -9.14
N PRO A 30 -8.39 11.08 -8.23
CA PRO A 30 -7.99 9.85 -7.56
C PRO A 30 -7.73 8.76 -8.60
N LEU A 31 -6.56 8.14 -8.53
CA LEU A 31 -6.23 6.96 -9.35
C LEU A 31 -7.20 5.84 -9.00
N VAL A 32 -8.10 5.54 -9.94
CA VAL A 32 -9.09 4.48 -9.81
C VAL A 32 -8.51 3.19 -10.38
N PHE A 33 -8.47 2.16 -9.53
CA PHE A 33 -8.11 0.79 -9.90
C PHE A 33 -9.36 0.00 -10.26
N ASP A 34 -9.27 -0.75 -11.35
CA ASP A 34 -10.33 -1.67 -11.75
C ASP A 34 -10.13 -3.01 -11.03
N ALA A 35 -10.95 -3.29 -10.01
CA ALA A 35 -10.84 -4.51 -9.21
C ALA A 35 -11.65 -5.69 -9.76
N ARG A 36 -12.49 -5.45 -10.79
CA ARG A 36 -13.31 -6.45 -11.49
C ARG A 36 -12.53 -7.69 -11.96
N PRO A 37 -11.34 -7.55 -12.57
CA PRO A 37 -10.60 -8.71 -13.05
C PRO A 37 -9.81 -9.46 -11.95
N VAL A 38 -9.89 -9.05 -10.68
CA VAL A 38 -9.19 -9.75 -9.58
C VAL A 38 -10.16 -10.67 -8.82
N PRO A 39 -9.94 -11.99 -8.80
CA PRO A 39 -10.82 -12.92 -8.10
C PRO A 39 -10.74 -12.69 -6.59
N GLY A 40 -11.89 -12.40 -5.96
CA GLY A 40 -12.00 -12.16 -4.51
C GLY A 40 -12.09 -10.69 -4.10
N LEU A 41 -11.88 -9.75 -5.03
CA LEU A 41 -12.19 -8.33 -4.82
C LEU A 41 -13.62 -8.01 -5.28
N PRO A 42 -14.23 -6.92 -4.76
CA PRO A 42 -15.52 -6.46 -5.24
C PRO A 42 -15.42 -6.11 -6.73
N ASP A 43 -16.45 -6.47 -7.49
CA ASP A 43 -16.55 -6.26 -8.94
C ASP A 43 -16.86 -4.78 -9.28
N THR A 44 -16.02 -3.87 -8.77
CA THR A 44 -16.16 -2.42 -8.90
C THR A 44 -14.81 -1.75 -9.14
N THR A 45 -14.83 -0.59 -9.78
CA THR A 45 -13.68 0.30 -9.84
C THR A 45 -13.57 1.08 -8.53
N MET A 46 -12.41 1.08 -7.90
CA MET A 46 -12.20 1.72 -6.60
C MET A 46 -10.91 2.53 -6.53
N PRO A 47 -10.85 3.63 -5.78
CA PRO A 47 -9.62 4.39 -5.62
C PRO A 47 -8.56 3.55 -4.91
N LEU A 48 -7.28 3.78 -5.25
CA LEU A 48 -6.15 3.07 -4.65
C LEU A 48 -6.09 3.19 -3.11
N ASP A 49 -6.62 4.27 -2.54
CA ASP A 49 -6.69 4.46 -1.09
C ASP A 49 -7.64 3.45 -0.42
N GLU A 50 -8.79 3.21 -1.05
CA GLU A 50 -9.77 2.23 -0.57
C GLU A 50 -9.23 0.82 -0.77
N LEU A 51 -8.57 0.53 -1.91
CA LEU A 51 -7.90 -0.75 -2.13
C LEU A 51 -6.85 -1.05 -1.05
N ARG A 52 -6.01 -0.06 -0.72
CA ARG A 52 -5.01 -0.16 0.35
C ARG A 52 -5.67 -0.47 1.69
N THR A 53 -6.74 0.25 2.01
CA THR A 53 -7.51 0.05 3.25
C THR A 53 -8.10 -1.36 3.29
N LEU A 54 -8.66 -1.83 2.18
CA LEU A 54 -9.25 -3.15 2.06
C LEU A 54 -8.21 -4.26 2.22
N LEU A 55 -7.03 -4.13 1.59
CA LEU A 55 -5.90 -5.04 1.77
C LEU A 55 -5.34 -5.05 3.20
N MET A 56 -5.48 -3.94 3.94
CA MET A 56 -5.09 -3.88 5.35
C MET A 56 -6.09 -4.59 6.27
N PHE A 57 -7.39 -4.48 6.00
CA PHE A 57 -8.43 -5.05 6.86
C PHE A 57 -8.77 -6.50 6.53
N ASN A 58 -8.58 -6.93 5.28
CA ASN A 58 -8.95 -8.26 4.82
C ASN A 58 -7.73 -9.08 4.41
N ARG A 59 -7.74 -10.36 4.78
CA ARG A 59 -6.63 -11.26 4.48
C ARG A 59 -6.97 -12.04 3.22
N TYR A 60 -6.32 -11.66 2.12
CA TYR A 60 -6.50 -12.29 0.82
C TYR A 60 -5.62 -13.53 0.65
N ASP A 61 -6.11 -14.48 -0.14
CA ASP A 61 -5.30 -15.61 -0.60
C ASP A 61 -4.14 -15.13 -1.48
N SER A 62 -3.11 -15.98 -1.57
CA SER A 62 -1.91 -15.70 -2.37
C SER A 62 -2.26 -15.45 -3.83
N ASP A 63 -3.22 -16.19 -4.38
CA ASP A 63 -3.60 -16.12 -5.79
C ASP A 63 -4.31 -14.81 -6.12
N THR A 64 -5.21 -14.36 -5.23
CA THR A 64 -5.87 -13.05 -5.33
C THR A 64 -4.85 -11.91 -5.27
N THR A 65 -3.87 -12.03 -4.37
CA THR A 65 -2.82 -11.02 -4.19
C THR A 65 -1.89 -10.98 -5.40
N ASP A 66 -1.53 -12.14 -5.96
CA ASP A 66 -0.67 -12.24 -7.15
C ASP A 66 -1.33 -11.60 -8.38
N GLU A 67 -2.62 -11.88 -8.61
CA GLU A 67 -3.38 -11.26 -9.70
C GLU A 67 -3.45 -9.74 -9.55
N LEU A 68 -3.73 -9.26 -8.34
CA LEU A 68 -3.74 -7.83 -8.02
C LEU A 68 -2.39 -7.18 -8.36
N TRP A 69 -1.28 -7.78 -7.94
CA TRP A 69 0.06 -7.26 -8.23
C TRP A 69 0.38 -7.28 -9.72
N ARG A 70 -0.04 -8.33 -10.43
CA ARG A 70 0.17 -8.45 -11.88
C ARG A 70 -0.53 -7.34 -12.63
N GLN A 71 -1.76 -7.00 -12.24
CA GLN A 71 -2.52 -5.90 -12.83
C GLN A 71 -1.94 -4.54 -12.48
N LEU A 72 -1.54 -4.33 -11.23
CA LEU A 72 -0.85 -3.11 -10.80
C LEU A 72 0.43 -2.88 -11.62
N ALA A 73 1.23 -3.93 -11.83
CA ALA A 73 2.44 -3.88 -12.63
C ALA A 73 2.15 -3.62 -14.12
N HIS A 74 1.07 -4.20 -14.66
CA HIS A 74 0.62 -3.92 -16.01
C HIS A 74 0.21 -2.45 -16.18
N HIS A 75 -0.57 -1.92 -15.23
CA HIS A 75 -1.00 -0.54 -15.21
C HIS A 75 0.18 0.43 -15.07
N ALA A 76 1.14 0.13 -14.20
CA ALA A 76 2.38 0.91 -14.04
C ALA A 76 3.21 1.01 -15.33
N ARG A 77 3.20 -0.04 -16.16
CA ARG A 77 3.91 -0.05 -17.45
C ARG A 77 3.18 0.70 -18.57
N HIS A 78 1.86 0.73 -18.56
CA HIS A 78 1.06 1.29 -19.67
C HIS A 78 0.55 2.71 -19.41
N TRP A 79 0.27 3.06 -18.16
CA TRP A 79 -0.45 4.30 -17.80
C TRP A 79 0.45 5.35 -17.11
N GLY A 80 1.74 5.05 -16.94
CA GLY A 80 2.76 6.03 -16.55
C GLY A 80 3.12 6.08 -15.06
N PRO A 81 3.95 7.07 -14.65
CA PRO A 81 4.63 7.09 -13.36
C PRO A 81 3.69 7.21 -12.14
N ALA A 82 2.48 7.74 -12.32
CA ALA A 82 1.49 7.85 -11.24
C ALA A 82 1.07 6.47 -10.69
N TRP A 83 0.98 5.47 -11.57
CA TRP A 83 0.67 4.09 -11.21
C TRP A 83 1.84 3.37 -10.51
N VAL A 84 3.08 3.76 -10.80
CA VAL A 84 4.26 3.26 -10.07
C VAL A 84 4.21 3.73 -8.62
N VAL A 85 3.93 5.01 -8.38
CA VAL A 85 3.76 5.55 -7.02
C VAL A 85 2.55 4.92 -6.33
N GLY A 86 1.45 4.70 -7.07
CA GLY A 86 0.29 3.94 -6.64
C GLY A 86 0.64 2.55 -6.12
N ALA A 87 1.39 1.78 -6.92
CA ALA A 87 1.81 0.42 -6.58
C ALA A 87 2.73 0.38 -5.37
N ILE A 88 3.67 1.33 -5.28
CA ILE A 88 4.54 1.47 -4.11
C ILE A 88 3.71 1.75 -2.87
N GLY A 89 2.75 2.69 -2.95
CA GLY A 89 1.85 3.05 -1.85
C GLY A 89 1.03 1.88 -1.30
N VAL A 90 0.56 1.00 -2.18
CA VAL A 90 -0.15 -0.24 -1.80
C VAL A 90 0.80 -1.25 -1.11
N ALA A 91 2.10 -1.24 -1.43
CA ALA A 91 3.09 -2.13 -0.83
C ALA A 91 3.63 -1.66 0.54
N LEU A 92 3.57 -0.35 0.82
CA LEU A 92 4.11 0.24 2.07
C LEU A 92 3.58 -0.45 3.35
N PRO A 93 2.26 -0.73 3.49
CA PRO A 93 1.71 -1.43 4.65
C PRO A 93 2.41 -2.75 4.96
N ALA A 94 2.62 -3.56 3.92
CA ALA A 94 3.25 -4.87 4.05
C ALA A 94 4.73 -4.73 4.44
N LEU A 95 5.43 -3.75 3.86
CA LEU A 95 6.83 -3.45 4.19
C LEU A 95 6.98 -2.95 5.64
N THR A 96 6.12 -2.03 6.09
CA THR A 96 6.11 -1.56 7.47
C THR A 96 5.79 -2.70 8.44
N HIS A 97 4.86 -3.59 8.08
CA HIS A 97 4.56 -4.77 8.90
C HIS A 97 5.76 -5.73 8.98
N LEU A 98 6.48 -5.94 7.88
CA LEU A 98 7.72 -6.72 7.84
C LEU A 98 8.82 -6.08 8.68
N GLU A 99 9.02 -4.77 8.57
CA GLU A 99 9.98 -4.03 9.39
C GLU A 99 9.64 -4.12 10.88
N CYS A 100 8.38 -3.94 11.26
CA CYS A 100 7.90 -4.13 12.63
C CYS A 100 8.15 -5.55 13.12
N ARG A 101 7.90 -6.57 12.29
CA ARG A 101 8.16 -7.97 12.63
C ARG A 101 9.66 -8.26 12.80
N LEU A 102 10.52 -7.70 11.95
CA LEU A 102 11.97 -7.85 12.04
C LEU A 102 12.56 -7.08 13.24
N ARG A 103 12.03 -5.89 13.55
CA ARG A 103 12.44 -5.08 14.72
C ARG A 103 11.92 -5.66 16.04
N GLY A 104 10.71 -6.20 16.04
CA GLY A 104 10.10 -6.91 17.18
C GLY A 104 10.75 -8.28 17.40
N GLY A 105 11.19 -8.93 16.31
CA GLY A 105 12.07 -10.08 16.29
C GLY A 105 13.52 -9.70 16.58
N ARG A 106 13.79 -9.09 17.75
CA ARG A 106 15.13 -9.22 18.35
C ARG A 106 15.34 -10.69 18.68
N TRP A 107 15.84 -11.43 17.70
CA TRP A 107 16.37 -12.77 17.86
C TRP A 107 17.37 -12.73 19.01
N ARG A 108 16.98 -13.33 20.15
CA ARG A 108 17.92 -13.78 21.17
C ARG A 108 18.91 -14.70 20.45
N ARG A 109 20.08 -14.18 20.08
CA ARG A 109 21.27 -15.00 19.90
C ARG A 109 21.58 -15.61 21.26
N ARG A 110 21.04 -16.80 21.51
CA ARG A 110 21.63 -17.80 22.40
C ARG A 110 22.25 -18.83 21.49
N ARG A 111 23.54 -18.71 21.23
CA ARG A 111 24.58 -19.63 21.67
C ARG A 111 25.91 -19.17 21.08
#